data_AF-A0A7V2Z020-F1
#
_entry.id   AF-A0A7V2Z020-F1
#
_cell.length_a   1.000
_cell.length_b   1.000
_cell.length_c   1.000
_cell.angle_alpha   90.00
_cell.angle_beta   90.00
_cell.angle_gamma   90.00
#
_symmetry.space_group_name_H-M   'P 1'
#
loop_
_entity.id
_entity.type
_entity.pdbx_description
1 polymer ?
#
loop_
_entity_poly.entity_id
_entity_poly.type
_entity_poly.pdbx_seq_one_letter_code
_entity_poly.pdbx_strand_id
1 'polypeptide(L)'
;MIALIPTFHSRVAPNFAYSPTAILARIEEGRIKETESLDLSGTTTEERLALLKLRNVSTLVCGGIDCELAEALKAQGVQTIANVAGETHTVLAELSAGRLQEGFGIFRARRPNGSAPSLAAHGANGGYNGGKNKERLDHVAAEHATAPDCLACERRACLTGTPCDHTATIAVAAPPSTGDPFGEILEVTADIAGESERALCRVAELVYFALGMKYRRLGLAFCAEMFPEAEILVKTLRRFFEVVPVCCRLNGAAGPGRRTGLPIGDEFAPSHPVDGTNSAEDHDKINRSSRLSSRSQAADGTHEDGTYMATPPSPDDDPSLPCHPLHMAEALNHSATQLNVMAGLCMGADVVFTQASAAPVTTLFVKDRLLANNPIAALHSSHVLKRILQEA
;
A
#
# COMPACT_ATOMS: atom_id res chain seq x y z
N MET A 1 -37.71 -2.76 -0.80
CA MET A 1 -36.57 -1.83 -0.82
C MET A 1 -35.66 -2.17 -2.00
N ILE A 2 -34.94 -1.17 -2.51
CA ILE A 2 -33.90 -1.39 -3.54
C ILE A 2 -32.57 -1.00 -2.92
N ALA A 3 -31.65 -1.94 -2.84
CA ALA A 3 -30.33 -1.75 -2.27
C ALA A 3 -29.26 -1.78 -3.35
N LEU A 4 -28.25 -0.90 -3.25
CA LEU A 4 -27.04 -0.96 -4.06
C LEU A 4 -25.84 -1.29 -3.18
N ILE A 5 -25.07 -2.29 -3.60
CA ILE A 5 -23.87 -2.75 -2.91
C ILE A 5 -22.70 -2.61 -3.89
N PRO A 6 -21.84 -1.61 -3.75
CA PRO A 6 -20.64 -1.49 -4.56
C PRO A 6 -19.72 -2.68 -4.29
N THR A 7 -19.19 -3.29 -5.34
CA THR A 7 -18.42 -4.53 -5.25
C THR A 7 -17.02 -4.41 -5.83
N PHE A 8 -16.11 -5.14 -5.20
CA PHE A 8 -14.81 -5.45 -5.76
C PHE A 8 -14.69 -6.98 -5.79
N HIS A 9 -14.79 -7.56 -6.99
CA HIS A 9 -14.95 -9.00 -7.18
C HIS A 9 -16.19 -9.53 -6.41
N SER A 10 -16.03 -10.55 -5.55
CA SER A 10 -17.11 -11.16 -4.78
C SER A 10 -17.45 -10.45 -3.47
N ARG A 11 -16.79 -9.32 -3.17
CA ARG A 11 -16.85 -8.64 -1.86
C ARG A 11 -17.40 -7.22 -1.96
N VAL A 12 -17.89 -6.70 -0.83
CA VAL A 12 -18.24 -5.28 -0.70
C VAL A 12 -16.99 -4.42 -0.93
N ALA A 13 -17.11 -3.40 -1.78
CA ALA A 13 -16.00 -2.51 -2.09
C ALA A 13 -15.64 -1.65 -0.86
N PRO A 14 -14.33 -1.41 -0.64
CA PRO A 14 -13.86 -0.62 0.50
C PRO A 14 -14.26 0.85 0.39
N ASN A 15 -14.60 1.33 -0.80
CA ASN A 15 -15.07 2.69 -1.01
C ASN A 15 -16.08 2.73 -2.17
N PHE A 16 -17.22 3.40 -1.97
CA PHE A 16 -18.24 3.55 -3.00
C PHE A 16 -17.72 4.24 -4.27
N ALA A 17 -16.91 5.30 -4.14
CA ALA A 17 -16.46 6.13 -5.26
C ALA A 17 -15.50 5.44 -6.23
N TYR A 18 -14.81 4.38 -5.79
CA TYR A 18 -13.76 3.70 -6.57
C TYR A 18 -14.12 2.26 -6.93
N SER A 19 -15.37 1.86 -6.72
CA SER A 19 -15.85 0.53 -7.07
C SER A 19 -16.05 0.41 -8.58
N PRO A 20 -15.47 -0.61 -9.26
CA PRO A 20 -15.68 -0.82 -10.69
C PRO A 20 -17.03 -1.47 -10.98
N THR A 21 -17.65 -2.12 -9.99
CA THR A 21 -18.92 -2.82 -10.16
C THR A 21 -19.82 -2.58 -8.96
N ALA A 22 -21.12 -2.84 -9.10
CA ALA A 22 -22.05 -2.91 -8.00
C ALA A 22 -23.11 -4.00 -8.21
N ILE A 23 -23.74 -4.44 -7.13
CA ILE A 23 -24.94 -5.27 -7.16
C ILE A 23 -26.14 -4.41 -6.76
N LEU A 24 -27.14 -4.37 -7.62
CA LEU A 24 -28.46 -3.81 -7.33
C LEU A 24 -29.40 -4.95 -6.93
N ALA A 25 -29.93 -4.91 -5.72
CA ALA A 25 -30.81 -5.95 -5.18
C ALA A 25 -32.20 -5.39 -4.87
N ARG A 26 -33.24 -6.04 -5.40
CA ARG A 26 -34.63 -5.80 -5.03
C ARG A 26 -35.04 -6.75 -3.92
N ILE A 27 -35.39 -6.21 -2.76
CA ILE A 27 -35.76 -6.98 -1.57
C ILE A 27 -37.21 -6.66 -1.20
N GLU A 28 -38.04 -7.68 -1.10
CA GLU A 28 -39.46 -7.60 -0.74
C GLU A 28 -39.76 -8.66 0.32
N GLU A 29 -40.45 -8.27 1.40
CA GLU A 29 -40.82 -9.18 2.50
C GLU A 29 -39.64 -9.99 3.07
N GLY A 30 -38.47 -9.37 3.15
CA GLY A 30 -37.24 -9.99 3.65
C GLY A 30 -36.63 -11.04 2.73
N ARG A 31 -37.03 -11.09 1.46
CA ARG A 31 -36.47 -11.98 0.44
C ARG A 31 -35.92 -11.20 -0.75
N ILE A 32 -34.79 -11.66 -1.26
CA ILE A 32 -34.19 -11.14 -2.50
C ILE A 32 -35.03 -11.66 -3.66
N LYS A 33 -35.65 -10.74 -4.42
CA LYS A 33 -36.45 -11.06 -5.60
C LYS A 33 -35.60 -11.08 -6.86
N GLU A 34 -34.69 -10.13 -6.96
CA GLU A 34 -33.89 -9.89 -8.15
C GLU A 34 -32.55 -9.27 -7.75
N THR A 35 -31.50 -9.67 -8.44
CA THR A 35 -30.17 -9.06 -8.34
C THR A 35 -29.63 -8.80 -9.74
N GLU A 36 -29.16 -7.60 -9.98
CA GLU A 36 -28.51 -7.17 -11.22
C GLU A 36 -27.09 -6.70 -10.90
N SER A 37 -26.14 -7.04 -11.76
CA SER A 37 -24.78 -6.50 -11.69
C SER A 37 -24.68 -5.26 -12.57
N LEU A 38 -24.13 -4.19 -12.02
CA LEU A 38 -23.89 -2.91 -12.68
C LEU A 38 -22.40 -2.72 -12.89
N ASP A 39 -22.02 -2.28 -14.08
CA ASP A 39 -20.68 -1.75 -14.35
C ASP A 39 -20.64 -0.27 -13.96
N LEU A 40 -19.68 0.08 -13.10
CA LEU A 40 -19.41 1.43 -12.64
C LEU A 40 -18.02 1.91 -13.09
N SER A 41 -17.32 1.15 -13.93
CA SER A 41 -16.00 1.50 -14.44
C SER A 41 -16.04 2.82 -15.19
N GLY A 42 -15.07 3.71 -14.92
CA GLY A 42 -15.02 5.04 -15.55
C GLY A 42 -16.10 6.04 -15.11
N THR A 43 -17.05 5.67 -14.24
CA THR A 43 -18.10 6.59 -13.79
C THR A 43 -17.64 7.53 -12.68
N THR A 44 -17.99 8.81 -12.80
CA THR A 44 -17.76 9.86 -11.81
C THR A 44 -18.70 9.75 -10.61
N THR A 45 -18.37 10.42 -9.50
CA THR A 45 -19.24 10.47 -8.30
C THR A 45 -20.63 11.02 -8.60
N GLU A 46 -20.72 12.04 -9.46
CA GLU A 46 -21.99 12.66 -9.84
C GLU A 46 -22.88 11.70 -10.67
N GLU A 47 -22.28 10.98 -11.61
CA GLU A 47 -22.97 9.96 -12.40
C GLU A 47 -23.47 8.81 -11.52
N ARG A 48 -22.66 8.38 -10.55
CA ARG A 48 -23.06 7.36 -9.56
C ARG A 48 -24.24 7.83 -8.71
N LEU A 49 -24.26 9.10 -8.29
CA LEU A 49 -25.40 9.70 -7.58
C LEU A 49 -26.66 9.77 -8.45
N ALA A 50 -26.50 10.18 -9.71
CA ALA A 50 -27.61 10.21 -10.67
C ALA A 50 -28.19 8.81 -10.92
N LEU A 51 -27.33 7.79 -10.98
CA LEU A 51 -27.73 6.39 -11.11
C LEU A 51 -28.57 5.93 -9.91
N LEU A 52 -28.18 6.26 -8.68
CA LEU A 52 -28.94 5.90 -7.48
C LEU A 52 -30.36 6.46 -7.53
N LYS A 53 -30.53 7.71 -7.96
CA LYS A 53 -31.85 8.31 -8.18
C LYS A 53 -32.63 7.60 -9.28
N LEU A 54 -32.01 7.43 -10.45
CA LEU A 54 -32.67 6.83 -11.62
C LEU A 54 -33.18 5.41 -11.34
N ARG A 55 -32.41 4.64 -10.55
CA ARG A 55 -32.74 3.25 -10.18
C ARG A 55 -33.60 3.16 -8.92
N ASN A 56 -34.04 4.30 -8.34
CA ASN A 56 -34.83 4.40 -7.11
C ASN A 56 -34.21 3.61 -5.94
N VAL A 57 -32.89 3.72 -5.77
CA VAL A 57 -32.17 3.06 -4.68
C VAL A 57 -32.55 3.73 -3.37
N SER A 58 -33.03 2.94 -2.41
CA SER A 58 -33.37 3.41 -1.07
C SER A 58 -32.25 3.18 -0.06
N THR A 59 -31.31 2.27 -0.37
CA THR A 59 -30.24 1.88 0.57
C THR A 59 -28.92 1.65 -0.15
N LEU A 60 -27.84 2.26 0.33
CA LEU A 60 -26.46 2.01 -0.11
C LEU A 60 -25.72 1.24 0.99
N VAL A 61 -25.05 0.14 0.62
CA VAL A 61 -24.22 -0.65 1.54
C VAL A 61 -22.77 -0.65 1.06
N CYS A 62 -21.84 -0.08 1.82
CA CYS A 62 -20.44 0.04 1.39
C CYS A 62 -19.44 -0.08 2.54
N GLY A 63 -18.16 -0.37 2.22
CA GLY A 63 -17.10 -0.37 3.22
C GLY A 63 -16.79 1.03 3.73
N GLY A 64 -16.71 2.02 2.83
CA GLY A 64 -16.40 3.40 3.17
C GLY A 64 -17.06 4.39 2.22
N ILE A 65 -17.36 5.57 2.75
CA ILE A 65 -17.97 6.68 2.02
C ILE A 65 -17.45 8.01 2.57
N ASP A 66 -17.26 8.98 1.69
CA ASP A 66 -16.90 10.34 2.09
C ASP A 66 -18.06 11.04 2.83
N CYS A 67 -17.76 11.92 3.79
CA CYS A 67 -18.77 12.58 4.61
C CYS A 67 -19.71 13.46 3.77
N GLU A 68 -19.19 14.22 2.81
CA GLU A 68 -20.00 15.08 1.94
C GLU A 68 -20.96 14.24 1.08
N LEU A 69 -20.45 13.10 0.60
CA LEU A 69 -21.24 12.16 -0.21
C LEU A 69 -22.33 11.48 0.63
N ALA A 70 -22.03 11.11 1.87
CA ALA A 70 -23.01 10.53 2.79
C ALA A 70 -24.14 11.52 3.11
N GLU A 71 -23.81 12.80 3.32
CA GLU A 71 -24.80 13.85 3.54
C GLU A 71 -25.67 14.09 2.29
N ALA A 72 -25.06 14.12 1.11
CA ALA A 72 -25.77 14.27 -0.16
C ALA A 72 -26.76 13.10 -0.41
N LEU A 73 -26.37 11.87 -0.10
CA LEU A 73 -27.24 10.69 -0.19
C LEU A 73 -28.42 10.76 0.78
N LYS A 74 -28.16 11.16 2.02
CA LYS A 74 -29.18 11.32 3.05
C LYS A 74 -30.21 12.38 2.64
N ALA A 75 -29.77 13.50 2.05
CA ALA A 75 -30.65 14.54 1.53
C ALA A 75 -31.54 14.04 0.37
N GLN A 76 -31.15 12.98 -0.32
CA GLN A 76 -31.91 12.34 -1.40
C GLN A 76 -32.79 11.18 -0.92
N GLY A 77 -32.83 10.91 0.39
CA GLY A 77 -33.61 9.81 0.96
C GLY A 77 -32.95 8.43 0.81
N VAL A 78 -31.66 8.37 0.48
CA VAL A 78 -30.90 7.11 0.44
C VAL A 78 -30.28 6.87 1.81
N GLN A 79 -30.64 5.75 2.44
CA GLN A 79 -30.01 5.32 3.69
C GLN A 79 -28.65 4.68 3.40
N THR A 80 -27.60 5.10 4.09
CA THR A 80 -26.28 4.47 3.97
C THR A 80 -26.02 3.54 5.16
N ILE A 81 -25.61 2.30 4.86
CA ILE A 81 -25.02 1.36 5.82
C ILE A 81 -23.53 1.27 5.47
N ALA A 82 -22.73 2.07 6.19
CA ALA A 82 -21.28 2.14 5.99
C ALA A 82 -20.55 1.05 6.78
N ASN A 83 -19.22 0.98 6.66
CA ASN A 83 -18.38 0.09 7.46
C ASN A 83 -18.80 -1.39 7.34
N VAL A 84 -19.15 -1.82 6.12
CA VAL A 84 -19.50 -3.21 5.85
C VAL A 84 -18.34 -3.91 5.14
N ALA A 85 -17.84 -4.98 5.75
CA ALA A 85 -16.79 -5.82 5.19
C ALA A 85 -17.26 -7.27 5.08
N GLY A 86 -17.16 -7.88 3.89
CA GLY A 86 -17.51 -9.29 3.72
C GLY A 86 -17.77 -9.67 2.28
N GLU A 87 -18.07 -10.96 2.09
CA GLU A 87 -18.56 -11.49 0.81
C GLU A 87 -19.97 -10.96 0.54
N THR A 88 -20.24 -10.56 -0.70
CA THR A 88 -21.50 -9.90 -1.06
C THR A 88 -22.70 -10.81 -0.86
N HIS A 89 -22.55 -12.13 -1.05
CA HIS A 89 -23.63 -13.08 -0.78
C HIS A 89 -24.05 -13.08 0.70
N THR A 90 -23.08 -13.02 1.62
CA THR A 90 -23.34 -12.93 3.07
C THR A 90 -24.01 -11.62 3.42
N VAL A 91 -23.50 -10.51 2.86
CA VAL A 91 -24.04 -9.17 3.11
C VAL A 91 -25.47 -9.06 2.58
N LEU A 92 -25.76 -9.60 1.39
CA LEU A 92 -27.10 -9.66 0.83
C LEU A 92 -28.06 -10.48 1.69
N ALA A 93 -27.60 -11.64 2.20
CA ALA A 93 -28.40 -12.48 3.08
C ALA A 93 -28.79 -11.74 4.38
N GLU A 94 -27.82 -11.11 5.04
CA GLU A 94 -28.05 -10.35 6.28
C GLU A 94 -28.89 -9.09 6.04
N LEU A 95 -28.71 -8.43 4.89
CA LEU A 95 -29.52 -7.29 4.48
C LEU A 95 -30.98 -7.71 4.26
N SER A 96 -31.21 -8.80 3.54
CA SER A 96 -32.56 -9.33 3.31
C SER A 96 -33.24 -9.75 4.61
N ALA A 97 -32.48 -10.27 5.57
CA ALA A 97 -32.99 -10.65 6.87
C ALA A 97 -33.18 -9.46 7.84
N GLY A 98 -32.84 -8.23 7.43
CA GLY A 98 -32.93 -7.03 8.27
C GLY A 98 -31.94 -7.01 9.44
N ARG A 99 -30.84 -7.78 9.36
CA ARG A 99 -29.81 -7.89 10.40
C ARG A 99 -28.51 -7.15 10.07
N LEU A 100 -28.38 -6.64 8.84
CA LEU A 100 -27.20 -5.87 8.45
C LEU A 100 -27.19 -4.51 9.15
N GLN A 101 -26.06 -4.19 9.78
CA GLN A 101 -25.82 -2.93 10.48
C GLN A 101 -24.47 -2.35 10.09
N GLU A 102 -24.24 -1.09 10.43
CA GLU A 102 -22.93 -0.45 10.32
C GLU A 102 -21.90 -1.23 11.15
N GLY A 103 -20.68 -1.42 10.62
CA GLY A 103 -19.64 -2.25 11.24
C GLY A 103 -19.76 -3.76 10.94
N PHE A 104 -20.71 -4.18 10.09
CA PHE A 104 -20.91 -5.61 9.82
C PHE A 104 -19.66 -6.27 9.20
N GLY A 105 -19.23 -7.37 9.82
CA GLY A 105 -18.15 -8.23 9.33
C GLY A 105 -16.74 -7.75 9.63
N ILE A 106 -16.59 -6.64 10.38
CA ILE A 106 -15.29 -6.16 10.83
C ILE A 106 -14.97 -6.48 12.32
N PHE A 107 -15.98 -6.84 13.13
CA PHE A 107 -15.82 -7.62 14.37
C PHE A 107 -16.36 -9.06 14.29
N ARG A 108 -15.48 -10.05 14.52
CA ARG A 108 -15.87 -11.32 15.16
C ARG A 108 -15.37 -11.31 16.59
N ALA A 109 -16.29 -11.19 17.53
CA ALA A 109 -16.03 -11.27 18.96
C ALA A 109 -15.22 -12.53 19.31
N ARG A 110 -14.16 -12.30 20.08
CA ARG A 110 -13.43 -13.26 20.90
C ARG A 110 -14.41 -14.24 21.56
N ARG A 111 -14.36 -15.53 21.21
CA ARG A 111 -14.98 -16.57 22.04
C ARG A 111 -14.03 -16.85 23.21
N PRO A 112 -14.47 -16.74 24.48
CA PRO A 112 -13.80 -17.44 25.55
C PRO A 112 -14.08 -18.93 25.35
N ASN A 113 -13.02 -19.70 25.08
CA ASN A 113 -12.96 -21.16 24.98
C ASN A 113 -13.49 -21.84 23.70
N GLY A 114 -12.55 -22.50 23.01
CA GLY A 114 -12.72 -23.85 22.47
C GLY A 114 -13.52 -24.04 21.17
N SER A 115 -12.83 -24.61 20.17
CA SER A 115 -13.30 -25.12 18.86
C SER A 115 -13.55 -24.07 17.76
N ALA A 116 -12.65 -24.09 16.77
CA ALA A 116 -12.83 -23.43 15.48
C ALA A 116 -13.96 -24.14 14.71
N PRO A 117 -14.88 -23.40 14.06
CA PRO A 117 -15.77 -24.03 13.11
C PRO A 117 -14.97 -24.44 11.87
N SER A 118 -15.11 -25.70 11.47
CA SER A 118 -14.74 -26.21 10.15
C SER A 118 -15.29 -25.26 9.08
N LEU A 119 -14.40 -24.57 8.37
CA LEU A 119 -14.74 -23.97 7.09
C LEU A 119 -14.91 -25.12 6.10
N ALA A 120 -16.15 -25.52 5.87
CA ALA A 120 -16.51 -26.34 4.73
C ALA A 120 -16.14 -25.58 3.46
N ALA A 121 -15.04 -25.99 2.84
CA ALA A 121 -14.57 -25.52 1.55
C ALA A 121 -15.69 -25.69 0.51
N HIS A 122 -16.32 -24.58 0.10
CA HIS A 122 -17.06 -24.53 -1.14
C HIS A 122 -16.15 -23.88 -2.18
N GLY A 123 -15.70 -24.72 -3.12
CA GLY A 123 -14.73 -24.37 -4.13
C GLY A 123 -15.23 -23.27 -5.06
N ALA A 124 -14.41 -22.23 -5.22
CA ALA A 124 -14.45 -21.35 -6.37
C ALA A 124 -13.34 -21.80 -7.33
N ASN A 125 -13.72 -22.49 -8.39
CA ASN A 125 -12.86 -22.72 -9.56
C ASN A 125 -12.65 -21.36 -10.25
N GLY A 126 -11.56 -20.68 -9.88
CA GLY A 126 -11.00 -19.55 -10.59
C GLY A 126 -9.50 -19.76 -10.67
N GLY A 127 -9.00 -20.04 -11.87
CA GLY A 127 -7.59 -20.36 -12.12
C GLY A 127 -6.68 -19.17 -11.83
N TYR A 128 -6.22 -19.08 -10.58
CA TYR A 128 -4.95 -18.46 -10.23
C TYR A 128 -4.04 -19.57 -9.72
N ASN A 129 -2.80 -19.57 -10.18
CA ASN A 129 -1.80 -20.59 -9.85
C ASN A 129 -1.31 -20.42 -8.39
N GLY A 130 -2.22 -20.56 -7.42
CA GLY A 130 -1.98 -20.52 -5.97
C GLY A 130 -1.39 -21.82 -5.42
N GLY A 131 -0.82 -22.67 -6.29
CA GLY A 131 -0.34 -24.01 -5.97
C GLY A 131 0.72 -24.09 -4.87
N LYS A 132 1.37 -22.97 -4.51
CA LYS A 132 2.38 -22.92 -3.44
C LYS A 132 1.87 -22.44 -2.08
N ASN A 133 0.68 -21.82 -2.00
CA ASN A 133 0.16 -21.29 -0.73
C ASN A 133 -0.66 -22.31 0.07
N LYS A 134 -1.26 -23.31 -0.61
CA LYS A 134 -2.06 -24.34 0.07
C LYS A 134 -1.18 -25.29 0.88
N GLU A 135 -0.05 -25.72 0.31
CA GLU A 135 0.95 -26.56 1.01
C GLU A 135 1.54 -25.87 2.25
N ARG A 136 1.59 -24.53 2.29
CA ARG A 136 2.17 -23.77 3.42
C ARG A 136 1.23 -23.68 4.63
N LEU A 137 -0.08 -23.80 4.46
CA LEU A 137 -1.08 -23.67 5.52
C LEU A 137 -1.53 -25.02 6.10
N ASP A 138 -1.41 -26.11 5.33
CA ASP A 138 -1.83 -27.45 5.77
C ASP A 138 -0.88 -28.07 6.83
N HIS A 139 0.30 -27.47 7.07
CA HIS A 139 1.24 -27.88 8.14
C HIS A 139 0.94 -27.28 9.52
N VAL A 140 -0.12 -26.48 9.68
CA VAL A 140 -0.42 -25.75 10.94
C VAL A 140 -1.25 -26.60 11.93
N ALA A 141 -1.65 -27.83 11.57
CA ALA A 141 -2.44 -28.71 12.44
C ALA A 141 -1.60 -29.73 13.24
N ALA A 142 -0.35 -29.40 13.60
CA ALA A 142 0.47 -30.17 14.53
C ALA A 142 0.67 -29.37 15.82
N GLU A 143 0.48 -30.03 16.97
CA GLU A 143 0.57 -29.54 18.36
C GLU A 143 1.34 -28.21 18.51
N HIS A 144 0.60 -27.10 18.62
CA HIS A 144 1.17 -25.76 18.75
C HIS A 144 2.02 -25.68 20.03
N ALA A 145 3.34 -25.58 19.89
CA ALA A 145 4.16 -24.94 20.91
C ALA A 145 3.51 -23.58 21.25
N THR A 146 3.36 -23.27 22.54
CA THR A 146 2.75 -22.01 22.98
C THR A 146 3.52 -20.84 22.38
N ALA A 147 2.87 -20.09 21.48
CA ALA A 147 3.47 -18.91 20.88
C ALA A 147 3.89 -17.92 21.99
N PRO A 148 5.03 -17.22 21.82
CA PRO A 148 5.50 -16.27 22.83
C PRO A 148 4.59 -15.04 22.86
N ASP A 149 4.17 -14.62 24.06
CA ASP A 149 3.52 -13.33 24.30
C ASP A 149 4.52 -12.41 25.02
N CYS A 150 5.29 -11.66 24.22
CA CYS A 150 6.30 -10.74 24.74
C CYS A 150 5.70 -9.58 25.55
N LEU A 151 4.42 -9.25 25.37
CA LEU A 151 3.75 -8.17 26.10
C LEU A 151 3.30 -8.63 27.50
N ALA A 152 2.91 -9.90 27.63
CA ALA A 152 2.60 -10.53 28.91
C ALA A 152 3.85 -10.96 29.70
N CYS A 153 5.03 -11.05 29.07
CA CYS A 153 6.27 -11.40 29.75
C CYS A 153 6.69 -10.32 30.75
N GLU A 154 6.63 -10.64 32.05
CA GLU A 154 7.07 -9.75 33.13
C GLU A 154 8.59 -9.71 33.26
N ARG A 155 9.28 -10.82 32.96
CA ARG A 155 10.73 -10.96 33.17
C ARG A 155 11.56 -10.04 32.28
N ARG A 156 11.17 -9.87 31.00
CA ARG A 156 11.81 -9.00 29.99
C ARG A 156 13.35 -9.00 30.00
N ALA A 157 13.96 -10.14 30.30
CA ALA A 157 15.42 -10.26 30.46
C ALA A 157 16.20 -9.87 29.19
N CYS A 158 15.58 -9.98 28.02
CA CYS A 158 16.13 -9.52 26.75
C CYS A 158 16.42 -8.02 26.71
N LEU A 159 15.70 -7.19 27.48
CA LEU A 159 15.94 -5.74 27.52
C LEU A 159 17.26 -5.37 28.20
N THR A 160 17.88 -6.30 28.93
CA THR A 160 19.20 -6.13 29.55
C THR A 160 20.29 -6.92 28.83
N GLY A 161 20.01 -7.42 27.61
CA GLY A 161 20.95 -8.22 26.83
C GLY A 161 21.07 -9.67 27.27
N THR A 162 20.22 -10.14 28.20
CA THR A 162 20.21 -11.55 28.62
C THR A 162 19.38 -12.38 27.62
N PRO A 163 19.83 -13.59 27.23
CA PRO A 163 19.05 -14.46 26.33
C PRO A 163 17.61 -14.70 26.82
N CYS A 164 16.67 -14.71 25.87
CA CYS A 164 15.25 -14.91 26.17
C CYS A 164 14.93 -16.39 26.39
N ASP A 165 14.23 -16.75 27.48
CA ASP A 165 13.89 -18.17 27.77
C ASP A 165 12.97 -18.81 26.70
N HIS A 166 12.19 -17.97 25.99
CA HIS A 166 11.31 -18.46 24.92
C HIS A 166 12.10 -19.06 23.75
N THR A 167 13.35 -18.66 23.52
CA THR A 167 14.16 -19.23 22.42
C THR A 167 14.46 -20.71 22.64
N ALA A 168 14.65 -21.12 23.90
CA ALA A 168 14.82 -22.52 24.29
C ALA A 168 13.51 -23.32 24.14
N THR A 169 12.36 -22.65 24.26
CA THR A 169 11.04 -23.30 24.22
C THR A 169 10.53 -23.48 22.78
N ILE A 170 10.88 -22.58 21.86
CA ILE A 170 10.34 -22.53 20.49
C ILE A 170 11.27 -23.20 19.47
N ALA A 171 12.38 -23.81 19.92
CA ALA A 171 13.41 -24.40 19.05
C ALA A 171 13.85 -23.41 17.93
N VAL A 172 14.11 -22.16 18.32
CA VAL A 172 14.55 -21.12 17.37
C VAL A 172 15.87 -21.55 16.76
N ALA A 173 15.99 -21.42 15.43
CA ALA A 173 17.21 -21.72 14.71
C ALA A 173 18.42 -20.99 15.34
N ALA A 174 19.57 -21.65 15.35
CA ALA A 174 20.82 -21.02 15.77
C ALA A 174 21.07 -19.74 14.95
N PRO A 175 21.76 -18.74 15.51
CA PRO A 175 22.13 -17.53 14.78
C PRO A 175 22.86 -17.90 13.48
N PRO A 176 22.66 -17.13 12.40
CA PRO A 176 23.24 -17.43 11.10
C PRO A 176 24.76 -17.55 11.18
N SER A 177 25.31 -18.56 10.51
CA SER A 177 26.75 -18.77 10.40
C SER A 177 27.38 -17.81 9.38
N THR A 178 28.71 -17.66 9.42
CA THR A 178 29.47 -16.91 8.42
C THR A 178 29.15 -17.40 7.00
N GLY A 179 28.71 -16.50 6.12
CA GLY A 179 28.29 -16.81 4.75
C GLY A 179 26.77 -16.98 4.55
N ASP A 180 25.97 -16.93 5.62
CA ASP A 180 24.51 -16.84 5.52
C ASP A 180 24.08 -15.43 5.04
N PRO A 181 23.15 -15.31 4.07
CA PRO A 181 22.69 -14.00 3.57
C PRO A 181 22.10 -13.09 4.65
N PHE A 182 21.50 -13.64 5.71
CA PHE A 182 21.01 -12.88 6.85
C PHE A 182 22.12 -12.50 7.82
N GLY A 183 23.26 -13.18 7.82
CA GLY A 183 24.41 -12.85 8.64
C GLY A 183 24.94 -11.44 8.37
N GLU A 184 25.18 -11.11 7.10
CA GLU A 184 25.65 -9.77 6.68
C GLU A 184 24.62 -8.68 7.01
N ILE A 185 23.32 -8.96 6.76
CA ILE A 185 22.22 -8.05 7.11
C ILE A 185 22.19 -7.78 8.62
N LEU A 186 22.34 -8.82 9.46
CA LEU A 186 22.31 -8.68 10.91
C LEU A 186 23.53 -7.92 11.45
N GLU A 187 24.71 -8.09 10.84
CA GLU A 187 25.91 -7.35 11.22
C GLU A 187 25.74 -5.85 10.96
N VAL A 188 25.32 -5.47 9.75
CA VAL A 188 25.04 -4.06 9.40
C VAL A 188 23.92 -3.49 10.27
N THR A 189 22.88 -4.29 10.55
CA THR A 189 21.78 -3.87 11.44
C THR A 189 22.26 -3.61 12.85
N ALA A 190 23.15 -4.46 13.39
CA ALA A 190 23.70 -4.29 14.74
C ALA A 190 24.57 -3.03 14.86
N ASP A 191 25.36 -2.72 13.83
CA ASP A 191 26.16 -1.49 13.76
C ASP A 191 25.27 -0.23 13.79
N ILE A 192 24.25 -0.18 12.93
CA ILE A 192 23.29 0.94 12.90
C ILE A 192 22.52 1.07 14.22
N ALA A 193 22.08 -0.06 14.81
CA ALA A 193 21.36 -0.05 16.08
C ALA A 193 22.25 0.32 17.28
N GLY A 194 23.57 0.12 17.16
CA GLY A 194 24.56 0.51 18.15
C GLY A 194 24.89 2.01 18.16
N GLU A 195 24.38 2.77 17.19
CA GLU A 195 24.54 4.23 17.11
C GLU A 195 23.92 4.91 18.34
N SER A 196 24.77 5.42 19.22
CA SER A 196 24.36 5.88 20.55
C SER A 196 23.85 7.33 20.60
N GLU A 197 24.12 8.15 19.57
CA GLU A 197 23.82 9.58 19.58
C GLU A 197 22.43 9.91 19.00
N ARG A 198 21.65 8.91 18.54
CA ARG A 198 20.32 9.07 17.92
C ARG A 198 20.32 10.07 16.77
N ALA A 199 21.45 10.18 16.08
CA ALA A 199 21.63 11.16 15.01
C ALA A 199 20.96 10.69 13.70
N LEU A 200 20.69 9.39 13.58
CA LEU A 200 20.13 8.81 12.35
C LEU A 200 18.61 8.84 12.37
N CYS A 201 18.03 9.63 11.46
CA CYS A 201 16.63 9.45 11.08
C CYS A 201 16.49 8.25 10.14
N ARG A 202 15.26 7.78 9.91
CA ARG A 202 14.98 6.59 9.08
C ARG A 202 15.55 6.66 7.65
N VAL A 203 15.58 7.86 7.05
CA VAL A 203 16.18 8.05 5.73
C VAL A 203 17.71 7.89 5.80
N ALA A 204 18.34 8.39 6.86
CA ALA A 204 19.76 8.20 7.09
C ALA A 204 20.05 6.70 7.34
N GLU A 205 19.30 6.03 8.21
CA GLU A 205 19.43 4.56 8.42
C GLU A 205 19.37 3.78 7.11
N LEU A 206 18.43 4.12 6.21
CA LEU A 206 18.34 3.50 4.89
C LEU A 206 19.63 3.67 4.07
N VAL A 207 20.21 4.88 4.06
CA VAL A 207 21.47 5.16 3.35
C VAL A 207 22.63 4.37 3.97
N TYR A 208 22.78 4.41 5.30
CA TYR A 208 23.84 3.67 5.99
C TYR A 208 23.70 2.15 5.79
N PHE A 209 22.49 1.63 5.88
CA PHE A 209 22.20 0.22 5.65
C PHE A 209 22.57 -0.19 4.22
N ALA A 210 22.11 0.55 3.21
CA ALA A 210 22.41 0.23 1.82
C ALA A 210 23.91 0.35 1.49
N LEU A 211 24.64 1.31 2.10
CA LEU A 211 26.09 1.41 1.98
C LEU A 211 26.82 0.23 2.66
N GLY A 212 26.41 -0.15 3.87
CA GLY A 212 26.97 -1.29 4.61
C GLY A 212 26.78 -2.61 3.86
N MET A 213 25.60 -2.78 3.25
CA MET A 213 25.29 -3.90 2.35
C MET A 213 25.94 -3.80 0.96
N LYS A 214 26.67 -2.70 0.69
CA LYS A 214 27.33 -2.43 -0.61
C LYS A 214 26.38 -2.47 -1.80
N TYR A 215 25.13 -2.08 -1.58
CA TYR A 215 24.15 -1.95 -2.65
C TYR A 215 24.52 -0.76 -3.55
N ARG A 216 24.32 -0.95 -4.85
CA ARG A 216 24.49 0.06 -5.89
C ARG A 216 23.16 0.50 -6.47
N ARG A 217 22.18 -0.40 -6.56
CA ARG A 217 20.89 -0.14 -7.21
C ARG A 217 19.72 -0.39 -6.26
N LEU A 218 18.95 0.66 -5.98
CA LEU A 218 17.77 0.63 -5.13
C LEU A 218 16.51 0.82 -5.96
N GLY A 219 15.46 0.07 -5.63
CA GLY A 219 14.11 0.32 -6.13
C GLY A 219 13.33 1.19 -5.16
N LEU A 220 12.56 2.14 -5.67
CA LEU A 220 11.59 2.90 -4.88
C LEU A 220 10.18 2.61 -5.41
N ALA A 221 9.42 1.82 -4.66
CA ALA A 221 8.02 1.53 -4.95
C ALA A 221 7.13 2.53 -4.19
N PHE A 222 6.40 3.39 -4.91
CA PHE A 222 5.68 4.50 -4.27
C PHE A 222 4.25 4.72 -4.79
N CYS A 223 3.41 5.35 -3.97
CA CYS A 223 2.04 5.71 -4.33
C CYS A 223 1.99 6.98 -5.17
N ALA A 224 1.11 7.03 -6.17
CA ALA A 224 0.89 8.19 -7.03
C ALA A 224 0.52 9.47 -6.25
N GLU A 225 -0.12 9.36 -5.09
CA GLU A 225 -0.42 10.53 -4.25
C GLU A 225 0.77 11.08 -3.47
N MET A 226 1.93 10.42 -3.56
CA MET A 226 3.16 10.82 -2.86
C MET A 226 4.30 11.09 -3.86
N PHE A 227 3.94 11.53 -5.07
CA PHE A 227 4.90 11.91 -6.10
C PHE A 227 5.91 12.98 -5.62
N PRO A 228 5.49 14.08 -4.97
CA PRO A 228 6.42 15.10 -4.48
C PRO A 228 7.44 14.55 -3.47
N GLU A 229 6.98 13.74 -2.51
CA GLU A 229 7.84 13.11 -1.50
C GLU A 229 8.78 12.10 -2.14
N ALA A 230 8.29 11.30 -3.09
CA ALA A 230 9.09 10.35 -3.84
C ALA A 230 10.18 11.07 -4.67
N GLU A 231 9.88 12.22 -5.29
CA GLU A 231 10.87 13.00 -6.04
C GLU A 231 12.00 13.51 -5.13
N ILE A 232 11.66 14.07 -3.98
CA ILE A 232 12.65 14.54 -2.99
C ILE A 232 13.52 13.37 -2.52
N LEU A 233 12.90 12.23 -2.22
CA LEU A 233 13.60 11.03 -1.78
C LEU A 233 14.53 10.48 -2.86
N VAL A 234 14.07 10.37 -4.11
CA VAL A 234 14.89 9.92 -5.25
C VAL A 234 16.07 10.85 -5.46
N LYS A 235 15.87 12.18 -5.48
CA LYS A 235 16.96 13.16 -5.60
C LYS A 235 17.99 12.99 -4.48
N THR A 236 17.53 12.73 -3.26
CA THR A 236 18.40 12.50 -2.11
C THR A 236 19.20 11.21 -2.24
N LEU A 237 18.54 10.08 -2.54
CA LEU A 237 19.17 8.76 -2.65
C LEU A 237 20.10 8.65 -3.86
N ARG A 238 19.80 9.33 -4.97
CA ARG A 238 20.65 9.35 -6.18
C ARG A 238 22.04 9.97 -5.97
N ARG A 239 22.27 10.63 -4.85
CA ARG A 239 23.61 11.08 -4.44
C ARG A 239 24.53 9.93 -4.04
N PHE A 240 23.96 8.75 -3.72
CA PHE A 240 24.69 7.60 -3.19
C PHE A 240 24.51 6.34 -4.05
N PHE A 241 23.33 6.18 -4.68
CA PHE A 241 22.94 4.97 -5.38
C PHE A 241 22.33 5.26 -6.75
N GLU A 242 22.27 4.24 -7.61
CA GLU A 242 21.31 4.22 -8.70
C GLU A 242 19.91 3.93 -8.13
N VAL A 243 18.93 4.77 -8.49
CA VAL A 243 17.57 4.65 -7.95
C VAL A 243 16.55 4.52 -9.08
N VAL A 244 15.79 3.43 -9.05
CA VAL A 244 14.71 3.11 -9.97
C VAL A 244 13.35 3.37 -9.29
N PRO A 245 12.72 4.53 -9.51
CA PRO A 245 11.40 4.82 -8.96
C PRO A 245 10.29 4.20 -9.80
N VAL A 246 9.35 3.53 -9.15
CA VAL A 246 8.19 2.88 -9.79
C VAL A 246 6.91 3.26 -9.03
N CYS A 247 5.98 3.87 -9.75
CA CYS A 247 4.69 4.33 -9.24
C CYS A 247 3.67 3.18 -9.20
N CYS A 248 2.74 3.22 -8.23
CA CYS A 248 1.68 2.23 -8.07
C CYS A 248 0.70 2.12 -9.24
N ARG A 249 0.68 3.12 -10.12
CA ARG A 249 -0.12 3.12 -11.36
C ARG A 249 0.67 2.62 -12.58
N LEU A 250 1.84 2.02 -12.39
CA LEU A 250 2.62 1.44 -13.49
C LEU A 250 1.81 0.32 -14.16
N ASN A 251 1.14 0.68 -15.26
CA ASN A 251 0.43 -0.19 -16.19
C ASN A 251 0.63 0.38 -17.59
N GLY A 252 1.10 -0.47 -18.52
CA GLY A 252 1.24 -0.10 -19.92
C GLY A 252 -0.12 0.12 -20.56
N ALA A 253 -0.31 1.26 -21.20
CA ALA A 253 -1.31 1.37 -22.25
C ALA A 253 -0.96 0.34 -23.35
N ALA A 254 -1.61 -0.82 -23.37
CA ALA A 254 -1.76 -1.59 -24.59
C ALA A 254 -2.91 -0.99 -25.41
N GLY A 255 -2.78 0.28 -25.78
CA GLY A 255 -3.51 0.83 -26.93
C GLY A 255 -2.80 0.40 -28.21
N PRO A 256 -3.50 0.06 -29.30
CA PRO A 256 -2.86 -0.38 -30.53
C PRO A 256 -2.09 0.80 -31.14
N GLY A 257 -0.77 0.84 -30.96
CA GLY A 257 0.10 1.75 -31.71
C GLY A 257 1.20 2.50 -30.94
N ARG A 258 1.27 2.49 -29.61
CA ARG A 258 2.43 3.07 -28.91
C ARG A 258 3.50 2.02 -28.70
N ARG A 259 4.53 2.03 -29.56
CA ARG A 259 5.82 1.44 -29.23
C ARG A 259 6.31 2.12 -27.96
N THR A 260 6.44 1.39 -26.86
CA THR A 260 7.11 1.85 -25.64
C THR A 260 8.61 1.95 -25.93
N GLY A 261 9.00 2.99 -26.65
CA GLY A 261 10.35 3.52 -26.58
C GLY A 261 10.47 4.27 -25.26
N LEU A 262 10.73 3.57 -24.16
CA LEU A 262 11.50 4.23 -23.10
C LEU A 262 12.85 4.58 -23.74
N PRO A 263 13.33 5.82 -23.66
CA PRO A 263 14.75 6.06 -23.84
C PRO A 263 15.44 5.43 -22.63
N ILE A 264 15.73 4.13 -22.74
CA ILE A 264 16.81 3.52 -21.96
C ILE A 264 18.06 4.07 -22.63
N GLY A 265 18.48 5.24 -22.18
CA GLY A 265 19.71 5.87 -22.66
C GLY A 265 20.89 5.03 -22.20
N ASP A 266 21.42 4.22 -23.13
CA ASP A 266 22.81 3.81 -23.16
C ASP A 266 23.69 5.06 -23.36
N GLU A 267 23.77 5.93 -22.35
CA GLU A 267 24.73 7.05 -22.32
C GLU A 267 24.88 7.57 -20.88
N PHE A 268 25.45 6.74 -20.00
CA PHE A 268 26.13 7.22 -18.81
C PHE A 268 27.56 6.71 -18.83
N ALA A 269 28.39 7.40 -19.61
CA ALA A 269 29.83 7.27 -19.50
C ALA A 269 30.27 7.76 -18.10
N PRO A 270 31.15 7.05 -17.39
CA PRO A 270 31.60 7.46 -16.07
C PRO A 270 32.59 8.62 -16.23
N SER A 271 32.15 9.85 -15.98
CA SER A 271 33.08 10.97 -15.86
C SER A 271 33.61 11.06 -14.41
N HIS A 272 34.79 10.46 -14.26
CA HIS A 272 35.88 10.75 -13.32
C HIS A 272 35.96 9.99 -11.98
N PRO A 273 37.19 9.53 -11.62
CA PRO A 273 37.47 8.83 -10.38
C PRO A 273 37.51 9.81 -9.20
N VAL A 274 37.00 9.36 -8.05
CA VAL A 274 37.14 10.08 -6.78
C VAL A 274 38.57 9.84 -6.27
N ASP A 275 39.52 10.66 -6.73
CA ASP A 275 40.81 10.78 -6.06
C ASP A 275 40.68 11.80 -4.93
N GLY A 276 41.00 11.36 -3.72
CA GLY A 276 41.04 12.21 -2.55
C GLY A 276 42.22 13.17 -2.60
N THR A 277 41.98 14.44 -2.27
CA THR A 277 42.86 15.28 -1.43
C THR A 277 42.11 16.56 -1.01
N ASN A 278 42.43 17.03 0.18
CA ASN A 278 41.93 18.23 0.88
C ASN A 278 41.97 19.53 0.03
N SER A 279 41.05 20.47 0.30
CA SER A 279 41.33 21.65 1.16
C SER A 279 40.32 22.81 0.95
N ALA A 280 39.80 23.32 2.07
CA ALA A 280 39.54 24.70 2.50
C ALA A 280 39.12 25.82 1.52
N GLU A 281 38.18 26.65 2.04
CA GLU A 281 37.83 28.04 1.63
C GLU A 281 37.07 28.11 0.28
N ASP A 282 35.96 28.83 0.09
CA ASP A 282 35.77 30.22 0.46
C ASP A 282 34.30 30.69 0.31
N HIS A 283 34.04 31.86 0.86
CA HIS A 283 32.77 32.53 1.11
C HIS A 283 32.05 33.14 -0.12
N ASP A 284 30.70 33.18 -0.02
CA ASP A 284 29.86 34.37 -0.28
C ASP A 284 29.69 34.88 -1.73
N LYS A 285 28.48 34.71 -2.31
CA LYS A 285 27.56 35.82 -2.67
C LYS A 285 26.38 35.39 -3.53
N ILE A 286 25.20 35.70 -3.01
CA ILE A 286 23.89 35.68 -3.67
C ILE A 286 23.64 37.04 -4.36
N ASN A 287 22.94 36.97 -5.49
CA ASN A 287 22.09 38.00 -6.13
C ASN A 287 22.70 38.95 -7.19
N ARG A 288 22.23 38.86 -8.44
CA ARG A 288 21.24 39.80 -9.02
C ARG A 288 20.94 39.55 -10.51
N SER A 289 19.68 39.21 -10.76
CA SER A 289 18.74 39.77 -11.75
C SER A 289 19.13 40.02 -13.22
N SER A 290 18.33 39.37 -14.07
CA SER A 290 17.54 39.89 -15.21
C SER A 290 18.23 40.30 -16.52
N ARG A 291 17.90 39.54 -17.58
CA ARG A 291 17.50 40.07 -18.89
C ARG A 291 16.61 39.06 -19.62
N LEU A 292 15.33 39.41 -19.77
CA LEU A 292 14.40 38.82 -20.73
C LEU A 292 14.80 39.31 -22.13
N SER A 293 14.99 38.39 -23.08
CA SER A 293 14.72 38.65 -24.48
C SER A 293 14.04 37.45 -25.11
N SER A 294 12.84 37.72 -25.62
CA SER A 294 11.94 36.88 -26.41
C SER A 294 12.63 36.08 -27.51
N ARG A 295 12.40 34.76 -27.54
CA ARG A 295 12.29 33.98 -28.77
C ARG A 295 11.37 32.78 -28.56
N SER A 296 10.27 32.78 -29.31
CA SER A 296 9.35 31.67 -29.47
C SER A 296 10.06 30.47 -30.11
N GLN A 297 10.06 29.32 -29.43
CA GLN A 297 10.23 28.00 -30.05
C GLN A 297 9.68 26.94 -29.08
N ALA A 298 9.05 25.92 -29.66
CA ALA A 298 8.23 24.91 -29.00
C ALA A 298 8.90 24.27 -27.78
N ALA A 299 8.14 24.21 -26.67
CA ALA A 299 8.60 23.71 -25.39
C ALA A 299 8.70 22.19 -25.40
N ASP A 300 9.91 21.67 -25.58
CA ASP A 300 10.34 20.44 -24.94
C ASP A 300 10.69 20.78 -23.49
N GLY A 301 10.05 20.11 -22.54
CA GLY A 301 9.85 20.57 -21.16
C GLY A 301 11.04 20.40 -20.22
N THR A 302 12.21 20.92 -20.57
CA THR A 302 13.37 20.98 -19.66
C THR A 302 13.65 22.42 -19.25
N HIS A 303 13.35 22.79 -17.99
CA HIS A 303 13.89 23.98 -17.36
C HIS A 303 15.29 23.69 -16.80
N GLU A 304 16.19 24.68 -16.82
CA GLU A 304 17.59 24.61 -16.38
C GLU A 304 17.80 24.23 -14.89
N ASP A 305 16.72 24.02 -14.12
CA ASP A 305 16.75 23.77 -12.67
C ASP A 305 16.43 22.30 -12.28
N GLY A 306 16.41 21.37 -13.24
CA GLY A 306 16.29 19.93 -12.98
C GLY A 306 14.99 19.48 -12.28
N THR A 307 13.96 20.33 -12.28
CA THR A 307 12.62 20.00 -11.78
C THR A 307 11.80 19.40 -12.92
N TYR A 308 11.51 18.11 -12.82
CA TYR A 308 10.60 17.43 -13.73
C TYR A 308 9.18 17.75 -13.26
N MET A 309 8.56 18.78 -13.82
CA MET A 309 7.12 18.98 -13.63
C MET A 309 6.43 17.78 -14.26
N ALA A 310 5.83 16.92 -13.42
CA ALA A 310 4.96 15.86 -13.90
C ALA A 310 3.96 16.49 -14.89
N THR A 311 3.96 15.98 -16.12
CA THR A 311 3.02 16.47 -17.14
C THR A 311 1.61 16.28 -16.56
N PRO A 312 0.77 17.32 -16.52
CA PRO A 312 -0.59 17.15 -16.03
C PRO A 312 -1.28 16.06 -16.87
N PRO A 313 -2.11 15.21 -16.25
CA PRO A 313 -2.77 14.13 -16.97
C PRO A 313 -3.51 14.68 -18.18
N SER A 314 -3.37 13.99 -19.31
CA SER A 314 -4.07 14.35 -20.54
C SER A 314 -5.58 14.18 -20.34
N PRO A 315 -6.43 14.93 -21.06
CA PRO A 315 -7.88 14.75 -20.98
C PRO A 315 -8.36 13.36 -21.44
N ASP A 316 -7.48 12.56 -22.08
CA ASP A 316 -7.73 11.17 -22.48
C ASP A 316 -7.22 10.14 -21.44
N ASP A 317 -6.59 10.58 -20.34
CA ASP A 317 -6.09 9.68 -19.30
C ASP A 317 -7.25 9.18 -18.44
N ASP A 318 -7.50 7.87 -18.46
CA ASP A 318 -8.55 7.25 -17.66
C ASP A 318 -8.20 7.28 -16.15
N PRO A 319 -8.89 8.09 -15.33
CA PRO A 319 -8.62 8.19 -13.89
C PRO A 319 -8.95 6.89 -13.13
N SER A 320 -9.64 5.94 -13.77
CA SER A 320 -10.11 4.69 -13.18
C SER A 320 -9.09 3.55 -13.20
N LEU A 321 -7.90 3.74 -13.79
CA LEU A 321 -6.89 2.68 -13.82
C LEU A 321 -6.45 2.30 -12.39
N PRO A 322 -6.69 1.04 -11.95
CA PRO A 322 -6.38 0.62 -10.59
C PRO A 322 -4.87 0.48 -10.37
N CYS A 323 -4.45 0.55 -9.10
CA CYS A 323 -3.06 0.28 -8.72
C CYS A 323 -2.68 -1.17 -9.06
N HIS A 324 -1.46 -1.39 -9.55
CA HIS A 324 -0.97 -2.72 -9.95
C HIS A 324 0.37 -3.07 -9.28
N PRO A 325 0.36 -3.42 -7.97
CA PRO A 325 1.58 -3.67 -7.20
C PRO A 325 2.44 -4.82 -7.74
N LEU A 326 1.84 -5.78 -8.46
CA LEU A 326 2.58 -6.86 -9.10
C LEU A 326 3.48 -6.35 -10.25
N HIS A 327 2.96 -5.44 -11.07
CA HIS A 327 3.76 -4.86 -12.17
C HIS A 327 4.87 -3.95 -11.62
N MET A 328 4.64 -3.31 -10.47
CA MET A 328 5.71 -2.58 -9.79
C MET A 328 6.86 -3.52 -9.41
N ALA A 329 6.54 -4.67 -8.81
CA ALA A 329 7.54 -5.67 -8.43
C ALA A 329 8.25 -6.22 -9.66
N GLU A 330 7.53 -6.57 -10.72
CA GLU A 330 8.12 -7.04 -11.98
C GLU A 330 9.09 -6.01 -12.58
N ALA A 331 8.71 -4.73 -12.63
CA ALA A 331 9.57 -3.67 -13.15
C ALA A 331 10.87 -3.53 -12.36
N LEU A 332 10.79 -3.60 -11.02
CA LEU A 332 11.98 -3.52 -10.16
C LEU A 332 12.83 -4.80 -10.22
N ASN A 333 12.20 -5.97 -10.33
CA ASN A 333 12.88 -7.25 -10.55
C ASN A 333 13.64 -7.25 -11.90
N HIS A 334 13.01 -6.77 -12.98
CA HIS A 334 13.66 -6.60 -14.28
C HIS A 334 14.81 -5.58 -14.24
N SER A 335 14.69 -4.58 -13.37
CA SER A 335 15.73 -3.58 -13.16
C SER A 335 16.87 -4.08 -12.25
N ALA A 336 16.82 -5.32 -11.77
CA ALA A 336 17.84 -5.95 -10.92
C ALA A 336 18.22 -5.09 -9.69
N THR A 337 17.21 -4.52 -9.02
CA THR A 337 17.42 -3.80 -7.76
C THR A 337 17.87 -4.75 -6.65
N GLN A 338 18.68 -4.26 -5.73
CA GLN A 338 19.28 -5.06 -4.65
C GLN A 338 18.54 -4.87 -3.31
N LEU A 339 17.81 -3.76 -3.17
CA LEU A 339 16.88 -3.49 -2.09
C LEU A 339 15.75 -2.64 -2.65
N ASN A 340 14.52 -3.00 -2.29
CA ASN A 340 13.34 -2.23 -2.63
C ASN A 340 12.81 -1.49 -1.40
N VAL A 341 12.56 -0.20 -1.56
CA VAL A 341 12.04 0.68 -0.54
C VAL A 341 10.60 1.02 -0.89
N MET A 342 9.69 0.80 0.04
CA MET A 342 8.28 1.18 -0.10
C MET A 342 8.02 2.54 0.53
N ALA A 343 7.32 3.40 -0.21
CA ALA A 343 6.96 4.74 0.18
C ALA A 343 5.46 4.99 -0.05
N GLY A 344 4.68 4.95 1.02
CA GLY A 344 3.28 5.40 0.96
C GLY A 344 2.34 4.47 0.22
N LEU A 345 2.66 3.18 0.14
CA LEU A 345 1.74 2.19 -0.41
C LEU A 345 0.63 1.87 0.62
N CYS A 346 -0.50 1.35 0.13
CA CYS A 346 -1.60 0.91 1.00
C CYS A 346 -1.41 -0.53 1.42
N MET A 347 -2.02 -0.96 2.54
CA MET A 347 -1.86 -2.30 3.11
C MET A 347 -1.93 -3.46 2.09
N GLY A 348 -2.86 -3.41 1.14
CA GLY A 348 -2.97 -4.44 0.10
C GLY A 348 -1.80 -4.41 -0.90
N ALA A 349 -1.40 -3.22 -1.34
CA ALA A 349 -0.26 -3.05 -2.23
C ALA A 349 1.06 -3.44 -1.54
N ASP A 350 1.22 -3.10 -0.27
CA ASP A 350 2.37 -3.46 0.58
C ASP A 350 2.60 -4.97 0.60
N VAL A 351 1.55 -5.72 0.93
CA VAL A 351 1.60 -7.18 1.04
C VAL A 351 1.93 -7.81 -0.31
N VAL A 352 1.24 -7.40 -1.37
CA VAL A 352 1.44 -7.98 -2.71
C VAL A 352 2.84 -7.67 -3.25
N PHE A 353 3.27 -6.40 -3.16
CA PHE A 353 4.58 -5.98 -3.62
C PHE A 353 5.70 -6.71 -2.87
N THR A 354 5.61 -6.78 -1.53
CA THR A 354 6.60 -7.47 -0.70
C THR A 354 6.71 -8.94 -1.05
N GLN A 355 5.59 -9.61 -1.31
CA GLN A 355 5.57 -11.03 -1.70
C GLN A 355 6.14 -11.27 -3.11
N ALA A 356 5.97 -10.33 -4.03
CA ALA A 356 6.39 -10.46 -5.43
C ALA A 356 7.82 -9.96 -5.70
N SER A 357 8.39 -9.16 -4.79
CA SER A 357 9.74 -8.62 -4.90
C SER A 357 10.78 -9.74 -4.78
N ALA A 358 11.72 -9.79 -5.73
CA ALA A 358 12.88 -10.69 -5.66
C ALA A 358 13.96 -10.17 -4.71
N ALA A 359 14.10 -8.85 -4.60
CA ALA A 359 14.99 -8.20 -3.64
C ALA A 359 14.30 -8.08 -2.26
N PRO A 360 15.07 -8.00 -1.15
CA PRO A 360 14.52 -7.66 0.15
C PRO A 360 13.79 -6.32 0.08
N VAL A 361 12.74 -6.18 0.90
CA VAL A 361 11.88 -5.01 0.92
C VAL A 361 11.87 -4.40 2.32
N THR A 362 11.93 -3.07 2.37
CA THR A 362 11.72 -2.31 3.61
C THR A 362 10.72 -1.18 3.38
N THR A 363 9.94 -0.86 4.41
CA THR A 363 8.97 0.24 4.37
C THR A 363 9.57 1.48 5.02
N LEU A 364 9.67 2.58 4.27
CA LEU A 364 10.17 3.84 4.77
C LEU A 364 9.08 4.63 5.51
N PHE A 365 7.91 4.74 4.88
CA PHE A 365 6.69 5.29 5.50
C PHE A 365 5.46 4.65 4.84
N VAL A 366 4.36 4.56 5.59
CA VAL A 366 3.09 3.99 5.11
C VAL A 366 2.11 5.08 4.74
N LYS A 367 1.12 4.74 3.92
CA LYS A 367 0.03 5.65 3.61
C LYS A 367 -0.95 5.74 4.77
N ASP A 368 -1.11 6.93 5.31
CA ASP A 368 -2.20 7.24 6.24
C ASP A 368 -2.74 8.63 5.93
N ARG A 369 -3.84 8.70 5.16
CA ARG A 369 -4.43 9.98 4.76
C ARG A 369 -4.99 10.75 5.95
N LEU A 370 -5.45 10.06 6.99
CA LEU A 370 -6.09 10.69 8.13
C LEU A 370 -5.05 11.31 9.06
N LEU A 371 -3.92 10.63 9.25
CA LEU A 371 -2.91 10.97 10.23
C LEU A 371 -1.61 11.45 9.59
N ALA A 372 -1.69 12.06 8.40
CA ALA A 372 -0.54 12.62 7.68
C ALA A 372 0.64 11.63 7.56
N ASN A 373 0.33 10.39 7.17
CA ASN A 373 1.26 9.27 7.01
C ASN A 373 1.94 8.81 8.32
N ASN A 374 1.31 9.10 9.47
CA ASN A 374 1.77 8.72 10.80
C ASN A 374 0.77 7.80 11.53
N PRO A 375 0.69 6.50 11.17
CA PRO A 375 -0.32 5.58 11.71
C PRO A 375 -0.20 5.33 13.22
N ILE A 376 0.99 5.52 13.81
CA ILE A 376 1.17 5.30 15.27
C ILE A 376 0.33 6.29 16.08
N ALA A 377 0.03 7.46 15.52
CA ALA A 377 -0.82 8.46 16.15
C ALA A 377 -2.25 7.94 16.41
N ALA A 378 -2.71 6.95 15.63
CA ALA A 378 -4.00 6.30 15.86
C ALA A 378 -4.03 5.62 17.23
N LEU A 379 -2.95 4.95 17.63
CA LEU A 379 -2.85 4.18 18.87
C LEU A 379 -2.76 5.08 20.11
N HIS A 380 -2.31 6.31 19.95
CA HIS A 380 -2.20 7.29 21.04
C HIS A 380 -3.45 8.17 21.17
N SER A 381 -4.40 8.09 20.24
CA SER A 381 -5.63 8.88 20.27
C SER A 381 -6.82 8.01 20.66
N SER A 382 -7.33 8.20 21.87
CA SER A 382 -8.56 7.52 22.33
C SER A 382 -9.76 7.83 21.44
N HIS A 383 -9.80 9.00 20.80
CA HIS A 383 -10.86 9.37 19.86
C HIS A 383 -10.75 8.56 18.57
N VAL A 384 -9.56 8.48 17.98
CA VAL A 384 -9.33 7.69 16.75
C VAL A 384 -9.53 6.20 17.04
N LEU A 385 -9.04 5.68 18.16
CA LEU A 385 -9.29 4.29 18.57
C LEU A 385 -10.78 4.00 18.75
N LYS A 386 -11.54 4.87 19.44
CA LYS A 386 -12.99 4.69 19.57
C LYS A 386 -13.67 4.68 18.20
N ARG A 387 -13.25 5.58 17.31
CA ARG A 387 -13.78 5.65 15.95
C ARG A 387 -13.46 4.39 15.18
N ILE A 388 -12.20 3.94 15.17
CA ILE A 388 -11.79 2.66 14.57
C ILE A 388 -12.58 1.50 15.18
N LEU A 389 -12.81 1.45 16.50
CA LEU A 389 -13.56 0.37 17.15
C LEU A 389 -15.08 0.47 16.97
N GLN A 390 -15.59 1.59 16.46
CA GLN A 390 -16.99 1.79 16.08
C GLN A 390 -17.20 1.60 14.57
N GLU A 391 -16.16 1.91 13.78
CA GLU A 391 -16.07 1.74 12.33
C GLU A 391 -15.57 0.33 11.93
N ALA A 392 -14.92 -0.39 12.86
CA ALA A 392 -14.63 -1.81 12.80
C ALA A 392 -15.80 -2.63 13.35
#